data_AF-A0A1I1C5F5-F1
#
_entry.id   AF-A0A1I1C5F5-F1
#
_cell.length_a   1.000
_cell.length_b   1.000
_cell.length_c   1.000
_cell.angle_alpha   90.00
_cell.angle_beta   90.00
_cell.angle_gamma   90.00
#
_symmetry.space_group_name_H-M   'P 1'
#
loop_
_entity.id
_entity.type
_entity.pdbx_description
1 polymer ?
#
loop_
_entity_poly.entity_id
_entity_poly.type
_entity_poly.pdbx_seq_one_letter_code
_entity_poly.pdbx_strand_id
1 'polypeptide(L)' 'MKRQQKKIRTGGSLSWEEREAMIKEFLTGKYLKNELWEKYTGQDKEHGQLLDWMRKLGYISDDRELGPVKSFYPTSL' A
#
# COMPACT_ATOMS: atom_id res chain seq x y z
N MET A 1 9.00 32.30 1.75
CA MET A 1 8.28 31.12 2.27
C MET A 1 9.27 29.96 2.32
N LYS A 2 9.64 29.46 3.52
CA LYS A 2 10.58 28.34 3.64
C LYS A 2 9.84 27.06 3.27
N ARG A 3 10.11 26.50 2.08
CA ARG A 3 9.64 25.19 1.67
C ARG A 3 10.29 24.20 2.63
N GLN A 4 9.54 23.68 3.60
CA GLN A 4 10.06 22.64 4.50
C GLN A 4 10.55 21.50 3.62
N GLN A 5 11.85 21.18 3.69
CA GLN A 5 12.43 20.05 2.98
C GLN A 5 11.71 18.80 3.53
N LYS A 6 10.73 18.27 2.80
CA LYS A 6 10.08 17.01 3.16
C LYS A 6 11.18 15.94 3.18
N LYS A 7 11.52 15.45 4.37
CA LYS A 7 12.49 14.37 4.54
C LYS A 7 11.87 13.14 3.88
N ILE A 8 12.40 12.75 2.72
CA ILE A 8 11.95 11.56 2.01
C ILE A 8 12.33 10.35 2.86
N ARG A 9 11.33 9.62 3.34
CA ARG A 9 11.45 8.39 4.11
C ARG A 9 11.06 7.22 3.21
N THR A 10 11.69 6.06 3.40
CA THR A 10 11.22 4.84 2.76
C THR A 10 10.06 4.26 3.58
N GLY A 11 9.11 3.59 2.93
CA GLY A 11 8.00 2.98 3.65
C GLY A 11 8.42 1.96 4.71
N GLY A 12 9.55 1.27 4.50
CA GLY A 12 10.14 0.37 5.49
C GLY A 12 10.59 1.07 6.79
N SER A 13 10.85 2.37 6.77
CA SER A 13 11.26 3.17 7.94
C SER A 13 10.10 3.69 8.80
N LEU A 14 8.84 3.43 8.39
CA LEU A 14 7.66 3.74 9.20
C LEU A 14 7.50 2.69 10.30
N SER A 15 7.17 3.13 11.51
CA SER A 15 6.84 2.25 12.63
C SER A 15 5.53 1.49 12.35
N TRP A 16 5.26 0.47 13.17
CA TRP A 16 4.03 -0.30 13.02
C TRP A 16 2.78 0.55 13.27
N GLU A 17 2.84 1.46 14.25
CA GLU A 17 1.77 2.40 14.56
C GLU A 17 1.56 3.41 13.42
N GLU A 18 2.63 3.92 12.81
CA GLU A 18 2.55 4.82 11.65
C GLU A 18 1.84 4.12 10.47
N ARG A 19 2.17 2.85 10.22
CA ARG A 19 1.53 2.05 9.16
C ARG A 19 0.05 1.82 9.43
N GLU A 20 -0.31 1.45 10.66
CA GLU A 20 -1.70 1.24 11.04
C GLU A 20 -2.52 2.53 10.95
N ALA A 21 -1.97 3.66 11.41
CA ALA A 21 -2.61 4.97 11.28
C ALA A 21 -2.86 5.35 9.81
N MET A 22 -1.87 5.10 8.96
CA MET A 22 -2.01 5.30 7.52
C MET A 22 -3.12 4.42 6.94
N ILE A 23 -3.18 3.13 7.28
CA ILE A 23 -4.26 2.25 6.80
C ILE A 23 -5.64 2.74 7.26
N LYS A 24 -5.78 3.14 8.53
CA LYS A 24 -7.04 3.68 9.04
C LYS A 24 -7.48 4.93 8.28
N GLU A 25 -6.55 5.85 8.00
CA GLU A 25 -6.85 7.02 7.16
C GLU A 25 -7.25 6.63 5.74
N PHE A 26 -6.57 5.67 5.11
CA PHE A 26 -6.91 5.17 3.79
C PHE A 26 -8.34 4.59 3.75
N LEU A 27 -8.72 3.82 4.78
CA LEU A 27 -10.04 3.21 4.91
C LEU A 27 -11.17 4.24 5.12
N THR A 28 -10.87 5.48 5.53
CA THR A 28 -11.88 6.54 5.55
C THR A 28 -12.35 6.97 4.15
N GLY A 29 -11.61 6.59 3.10
CA GLY A 29 -11.91 6.94 1.71
C GLY A 29 -11.67 8.41 1.35
N LYS A 30 -11.09 9.21 2.26
CA LYS A 30 -10.86 10.65 2.06
C LYS A 30 -9.66 10.99 1.19
N TYR A 31 -8.71 10.07 1.06
CA TYR A 31 -7.45 10.27 0.36
C TYR A 31 -7.18 9.12 -0.60
N LEU A 32 -6.58 9.43 -1.74
CA LEU A 32 -6.01 8.41 -2.60
C LEU A 32 -4.77 7.80 -1.93
N LYS A 33 -4.48 6.55 -2.29
CA LYS A 33 -3.31 5.82 -1.80
C LYS A 33 -2.00 6.62 -1.94
N ASN A 34 -1.79 7.25 -3.10
CA ASN A 34 -0.56 8.01 -3.38
C ASN A 34 -0.48 9.31 -2.59
N GLU A 35 -1.59 10.01 -2.38
CA GLU A 35 -1.63 11.23 -1.56
C GLU A 35 -1.26 10.93 -0.11
N LEU A 36 -1.79 9.82 0.39
CA LEU A 36 -1.49 9.35 1.73
C LEU A 36 -0.03 8.87 1.82
N TRP A 37 0.46 8.20 0.79
CA TRP A 37 1.87 7.80 0.72
C TRP A 37 2.81 9.00 0.77
N GLU A 38 2.54 10.03 -0.02
CA GLU A 38 3.32 11.26 -0.01
C GLU A 38 3.24 12.00 1.34
N LYS A 39 2.09 11.95 2.02
CA LYS A 39 1.91 12.53 3.35
C LYS A 39 2.82 11.89 4.40
N TYR A 40 2.94 10.56 4.40
CA TYR A 40 3.71 9.82 5.41
C TYR A 40 5.20 9.62 5.04
N THR A 41 5.50 9.47 3.75
CA THR A 41 6.85 9.14 3.26
C THR A 41 7.53 10.29 2.51
N GLY A 42 6.76 11.23 1.98
CA GLY A 42 7.27 12.25 1.05
C GLY A 42 7.57 11.74 -0.36
N GLN A 43 7.25 10.47 -0.68
CA GLN A 43 7.41 9.89 -2.02
C GLN A 43 6.11 9.99 -2.82
N ASP A 44 6.21 10.17 -4.14
CA ASP A 44 5.04 10.33 -5.02
C ASP A 44 4.33 9.01 -5.35
N LYS A 45 5.06 7.89 -5.29
CA LYS A 45 4.59 6.58 -5.73
C LYS A 45 4.67 5.53 -4.64
N GLU A 46 3.55 4.83 -4.48
CA GLU A 46 3.43 3.66 -3.62
C GLU A 46 3.61 2.37 -4.44
N HIS A 47 4.45 1.46 -3.95
CA HIS A 47 4.84 0.22 -4.65
C HIS A 47 4.23 -1.05 -4.01
N GLY A 48 2.97 -0.99 -3.55
CA GLY A 48 2.25 -2.13 -2.96
C GLY A 48 2.53 -2.42 -1.49
N GLN A 49 3.30 -1.58 -0.79
CA GLN A 49 3.58 -1.68 0.64
C GLN A 49 2.34 -1.49 1.51
N LEU A 50 1.43 -0.57 1.16
CA LEU A 50 0.21 -0.34 1.92
C LEU A 50 -0.68 -1.59 1.93
N LEU A 51 -0.85 -2.22 0.75
CA LEU A 51 -1.61 -3.47 0.64
C LEU A 51 -0.92 -4.62 1.38
N ASP A 52 0.41 -4.68 1.34
CA ASP A 52 1.18 -5.64 2.13
C ASP A 52 0.97 -5.47 3.63
N TRP A 53 0.97 -4.23 4.12
CA TRP A 53 0.66 -3.93 5.51
C TRP A 53 -0.78 -4.27 5.87
N MET A 54 -1.76 -3.96 5.00
CA MET A 54 -3.16 -4.31 5.24
C MET A 54 -3.37 -5.81 5.39
N ARG A 55 -2.67 -6.64 4.60
CA ARG A 55 -2.66 -8.11 4.78
C ARG A 55 -2.02 -8.51 6.11
N LYS A 56 -0.84 -7.97 6.43
CA LYS A 56 -0.13 -8.31 7.67
C LYS A 56 -0.85 -7.87 8.94
N LEU A 57 -1.64 -6.80 8.86
CA LEU A 57 -2.45 -6.26 9.95
C LEU A 57 -3.86 -6.88 10.02
N GLY A 58 -4.22 -7.76 9.08
CA GLY A 58 -5.53 -8.43 9.08
C GLY A 58 -6.70 -7.57 8.59
N TYR A 59 -6.44 -6.43 7.93
CA TYR A 59 -7.48 -5.62 7.28
C TYR A 59 -7.95 -6.23 5.96
N ILE A 60 -7.13 -7.07 5.33
CA ILE A 60 -7.45 -7.78 4.09
C ILE A 60 -7.06 -9.24 4.30
N SER A 61 -8.01 -10.15 4.13
CA SER A 61 -7.71 -11.58 4.05
C SER A 61 -6.97 -11.87 2.74
N ASP A 62 -5.93 -12.71 2.78
CA ASP A 62 -5.30 -13.28 1.56
C ASP A 62 -6.21 -14.34 0.93
N ASP A 63 -7.52 -14.08 0.91
CA ASP A 63 -8.46 -14.72 -0.01
C ASP A 63 -8.13 -14.16 -1.38
N ARG A 64 -6.98 -14.59 -1.90
CA ARG A 64 -6.84 -14.79 -3.32
C ARG A 64 -7.85 -15.89 -3.62
N GLU A 65 -9.11 -15.49 -3.76
CA GLU A 65 -10.02 -16.03 -4.76
C GLU A 65 -9.25 -15.89 -6.08
N LEU A 66 -8.31 -16.81 -6.27
CA LEU A 66 -7.72 -17.16 -7.53
C LEU A 66 -8.93 -17.64 -8.33
N GLY A 67 -9.70 -16.70 -8.88
CA GLY A 67 -10.51 -16.98 -10.04
C GLY A 67 -9.61 -17.79 -10.95
N PRO A 68 -10.07 -18.97 -11.42
CA PRO A 68 -9.21 -20.04 -11.89
C PRO A 68 -8.20 -19.43 -12.83
N VAL A 69 -6.91 -19.62 -12.50
CA VAL A 69 -5.82 -19.22 -13.37
C VAL A 69 -6.11 -19.93 -14.68
N LYS A 70 -6.76 -19.24 -15.62
CA LYS A 70 -7.01 -19.76 -16.95
C LYS A 70 -5.63 -19.85 -17.56
N SER A 71 -4.99 -21.01 -17.42
CA SER A 71 -3.90 -21.42 -18.27
C SER A 71 -4.47 -21.54 -19.68
N PHE A 72 -4.60 -20.39 -20.36
CA PHE A 72 -4.93 -20.30 -21.78
C PHE A 72 -3.71 -20.63 -22.64
N TYR A 73 -3.00 -21.70 -22.29
CA TYR A 73 -2.06 -22.33 -23.19
C TYR A 73 -2.55 -23.77 -23.37
N PRO A 74 -3.21 -24.09 -24.49
CA PRO A 74 -3.32 -25.48 -24.88
C PRO A 74 -1.90 -25.99 -25.11
N THR A 75 -1.45 -26.92 -24.27
CA THR A 75 -0.29 -27.74 -24.60
C THR A 75 -0.68 -28.58 -25.82
N SER A 76 -0.27 -28.15 -27.00
CA SER A 76 -0.37 -28.97 -28.21
C SER A 76 0.48 -30.23 -27.99
N LEU A 77 -0.19 -31.39 -27.96
CA LEU A 77 0.40 -32.72 -28.09
C LEU A 77 0.27 -33.18 -29.55
#